data_AF-A0AAV9PY15-F1
#
_entry.id   AF-A0AAV9PY15-F1
#
_cell.length_a   1.000
_cell.length_b   1.000
_cell.length_c   1.000
_cell.angle_alpha   90.00
_cell.angle_beta   90.00
_cell.angle_gamma   90.00
#
_symmetry.space_group_name_H-M   'P 1'
#
loop_
_entity.id
_entity.type
_entity.pdbx_description
1 polymer ?
#
loop_
_entity_poly.entity_id
_entity_poly.type
_entity_poly.pdbx_seq_one_letter_code
_entity_poly.pdbx_strand_id
1 'polypeptide(L)'
;MELSFINHGTNHRILSVADRSTIRKISRQVGAATRKANGNGKKVNVLQIPDFLIADAESVASPQQQSAGYYSQPLTTTGCLVKAKPHKPLGLGLSRQPSNPSLERKHLRPTTSVPASLPLSSNGRPIPSSMSGFMLPDLTTRLLDYATGQDALTNPLRWVKAFRLSRQSSLRFLPLCYGHSKCLDDAIDCAAGRLQLCLAGNGQGHTSTSQLQVARLYGRALRSLNVALTSSDRVDWTMWYATLTLLLSEVLDESSRHGWIMHARGAFDILQALGPDNIRTEIEKDMFVTQAGGMIIEATFANIDSYLSRPEWQKALQSAIDPSAQLRHRSESTVKLWLILASVPELFRSVTEAVMQQRLEEKFPLMARLHILLDDLTAWGADLRSEDGTFRTHYARRHYQSTTTRYLVYMALAYRFITAIDVNSASMTEPKAMETISYIGQVIESHQLKAASPPALRLAKKVVLSIEATTADWSQPEVTGTSACSGTIEPKVFSYWSSLMGRAI
;
A
#
# COMPACT_ATOMS: atom_id res chain seq x y z
N MET A 1 -21.77 5.43 -2.26
CA MET A 1 -20.59 4.81 -2.90
C MET A 1 -20.32 3.53 -2.14
N GLU A 2 -20.52 2.36 -2.74
CA GLU A 2 -20.19 1.09 -2.06
C GLU A 2 -18.68 0.85 -2.13
N LEU A 3 -18.03 0.76 -0.98
CA LEU A 3 -16.61 0.45 -0.87
C LEU A 3 -16.45 -1.06 -0.75
N SER A 4 -16.07 -1.73 -1.85
CA SER A 4 -16.09 -3.20 -1.96
C SER A 4 -14.90 -3.88 -1.25
N PHE A 5 -14.88 -3.85 0.07
CA PHE A 5 -13.98 -4.66 0.89
C PHE A 5 -14.54 -6.10 0.99
N ILE A 6 -13.66 -7.10 0.72
CA ILE A 6 -13.94 -8.55 0.66
C ILE A 6 -14.68 -9.01 -0.63
N ASN A 7 -13.90 -9.50 -1.59
CA ASN A 7 -14.23 -10.46 -2.66
C ASN A 7 -15.68 -10.53 -3.21
N HIS A 8 -16.27 -9.38 -3.56
CA HIS A 8 -17.48 -9.33 -4.38
C HIS A 8 -17.13 -9.48 -5.87
N GLY A 9 -16.89 -10.73 -6.29
CA GLY A 9 -16.71 -11.06 -7.71
C GLY A 9 -17.98 -10.78 -8.52
N THR A 10 -17.83 -10.29 -9.75
CA THR A 10 -18.91 -9.79 -10.63
C THR A 10 -19.97 -10.83 -11.03
N ASN A 11 -19.74 -12.12 -10.75
CA ASN A 11 -20.72 -13.18 -10.94
C ASN A 11 -21.49 -13.48 -9.65
N HIS A 12 -22.59 -12.75 -9.40
CA HIS A 12 -23.50 -13.00 -8.29
C HIS A 12 -24.28 -14.33 -8.42
N ARG A 13 -23.62 -15.47 -8.14
CA ARG A 13 -24.34 -16.64 -7.63
C ARG A 13 -24.59 -16.45 -6.14
N ILE A 14 -25.79 -15.96 -5.81
CA ILE A 14 -26.35 -16.08 -4.46
C ILE A 14 -26.36 -17.57 -4.13
N LEU A 15 -25.56 -17.99 -3.14
CA LEU A 15 -25.45 -19.39 -2.74
C LEU A 15 -26.85 -19.96 -2.45
N SER A 16 -27.23 -21.04 -3.13
CA SER A 16 -28.54 -21.66 -2.96
C SER A 16 -28.68 -22.25 -1.56
N VAL A 17 -29.91 -22.61 -1.17
CA VAL A 17 -30.14 -23.33 0.09
C VAL A 17 -29.41 -24.68 0.09
N ALA A 18 -29.27 -25.33 -1.08
CA ALA A 18 -28.49 -26.54 -1.25
C ALA A 18 -26.98 -26.32 -1.06
N ASP A 19 -26.41 -25.24 -1.60
CA ASP A 19 -24.98 -24.90 -1.41
C ASP A 19 -24.68 -24.63 0.07
N ARG A 20 -25.53 -23.81 0.73
CA ARG A 20 -25.41 -23.51 2.16
C ARG A 20 -25.55 -24.77 3.01
N SER A 21 -26.44 -25.70 2.64
CA SER A 21 -26.58 -27.00 3.30
C SER A 21 -25.34 -27.88 3.14
N THR A 22 -24.80 -27.95 1.91
CA THR A 22 -23.58 -28.71 1.59
C THR A 22 -22.35 -28.18 2.33
N ILE A 23 -22.16 -26.86 2.36
CA ILE A 23 -21.09 -26.19 3.13
C ILE A 23 -21.24 -26.51 4.63
N ARG A 24 -22.47 -26.44 5.18
CA ARG A 24 -22.74 -26.83 6.58
C ARG A 24 -22.45 -28.32 6.84
N LYS A 25 -22.75 -29.21 5.90
CA LYS A 25 -22.46 -30.66 6.01
C LYS A 25 -20.96 -30.94 6.02
N ILE A 26 -20.21 -30.38 5.06
CA ILE A 26 -18.76 -30.51 4.96
C ILE A 26 -18.07 -29.92 6.20
N SER A 27 -18.47 -28.72 6.64
CA SER A 27 -17.93 -28.09 7.85
C SER A 27 -18.10 -28.97 9.11
N ARG A 28 -19.28 -29.59 9.29
CA ARG A 28 -19.51 -30.55 10.39
C ARG A 28 -18.64 -31.81 10.26
N GLN A 29 -18.48 -32.35 9.05
CA GLN A 29 -17.66 -33.55 8.81
C GLN A 29 -16.17 -33.27 9.09
N VAL A 30 -15.63 -32.14 8.61
CA VAL A 30 -14.26 -31.71 8.90
C VAL A 30 -14.07 -31.50 10.41
N GLY A 31 -14.96 -30.75 11.07
CA GLY A 31 -14.89 -30.54 12.52
C GLY A 31 -15.00 -31.84 13.35
N ALA A 32 -15.75 -32.84 12.87
CA ALA A 32 -15.80 -34.17 13.48
C ALA A 32 -14.49 -34.96 13.26
N ALA A 33 -13.92 -34.91 12.05
CA ALA A 33 -12.63 -35.54 11.74
C ALA A 33 -11.49 -34.95 12.58
N THR A 34 -11.39 -33.62 12.69
CA THR A 34 -10.39 -32.95 13.55
C THR A 34 -10.56 -33.30 15.03
N ARG A 35 -11.81 -33.38 15.54
CA ARG A 35 -12.05 -33.84 16.93
C ARG A 35 -11.67 -35.31 17.14
N LYS A 36 -11.84 -36.18 16.14
CA LYS A 36 -11.41 -37.59 16.19
C LYS A 36 -9.89 -37.71 16.18
N ALA A 37 -9.20 -36.96 15.33
CA ALA A 37 -7.73 -36.91 15.29
C ALA A 37 -7.13 -36.41 16.61
N ASN A 38 -7.71 -35.35 17.20
CA ASN A 38 -7.24 -34.73 18.45
C ASN A 38 -7.74 -35.46 19.72
N GLY A 39 -8.07 -36.75 19.66
CA GLY A 39 -8.50 -37.60 20.78
C GLY A 39 -9.86 -37.26 21.44
N ASN A 40 -10.38 -36.05 21.23
CA ASN A 40 -11.59 -35.52 21.88
C ASN A 40 -12.93 -36.04 21.29
N GLY A 41 -12.90 -37.10 20.48
CA GLY A 41 -14.05 -37.60 19.72
C GLY A 41 -15.29 -38.03 20.53
N LYS A 42 -15.17 -38.21 21.86
CA LYS A 42 -16.29 -38.57 22.76
C LYS A 42 -16.93 -37.38 23.50
N LYS A 43 -16.39 -36.16 23.41
CA LYS A 43 -16.99 -34.98 24.06
C LYS A 43 -18.05 -34.34 23.17
N VAL A 44 -19.31 -34.76 23.35
CA VAL A 44 -20.48 -34.08 22.78
C VAL A 44 -20.64 -32.74 23.51
N ASN A 45 -20.51 -31.62 22.77
CA ASN A 45 -20.87 -30.31 23.32
C ASN A 45 -22.36 -30.04 23.04
N VAL A 46 -23.16 -29.94 24.10
CA VAL A 46 -24.62 -29.77 24.03
C VAL A 46 -25.01 -28.32 23.71
N LEU A 47 -24.09 -27.35 23.90
CA LEU A 47 -24.36 -25.92 23.69
C LEU A 47 -23.54 -25.33 22.55
N GLN A 48 -24.13 -25.35 21.34
CA GLN A 48 -23.84 -24.41 20.25
C GLN A 48 -25.11 -24.13 19.42
N ILE A 49 -25.98 -23.26 19.93
CA ILE A 49 -26.96 -22.51 19.11
C ILE A 49 -26.34 -21.12 18.84
N PRO A 50 -26.44 -20.54 17.63
CA PRO A 50 -25.89 -19.21 17.35
C PRO A 50 -26.66 -18.07 18.03
N ASP A 51 -25.94 -17.04 18.50
CA ASP A 51 -26.45 -15.89 19.26
C ASP A 51 -27.27 -14.87 18.43
N PHE A 52 -28.38 -15.29 17.81
CA PHE A 52 -29.35 -14.39 17.18
C PHE A 52 -30.83 -14.82 17.31
N LEU A 53 -31.09 -15.77 18.21
CA LEU A 53 -32.40 -16.18 18.73
C LEU A 53 -32.13 -16.49 20.22
N ILE A 54 -32.79 -15.91 21.23
CA ILE A 54 -34.15 -15.40 21.38
C ILE A 54 -34.14 -14.10 22.20
N ALA A 55 -35.12 -13.21 21.98
CA ALA A 55 -35.56 -12.21 22.95
C ALA A 55 -36.99 -12.53 23.42
N ASP A 56 -37.36 -12.05 24.62
CA ASP A 56 -38.71 -12.00 25.20
C ASP A 56 -39.45 -13.34 25.45
N ALA A 57 -39.31 -13.87 26.68
CA ALA A 57 -40.33 -14.65 27.40
C ALA A 57 -40.03 -14.65 28.92
N GLU A 58 -41.05 -14.75 29.78
CA GLU A 58 -40.93 -14.41 31.20
C GLU A 58 -40.84 -15.60 32.20
N SER A 59 -40.01 -15.41 33.23
CA SER A 59 -40.32 -15.70 34.66
C SER A 59 -40.32 -17.14 35.25
N VAL A 60 -40.28 -17.13 36.60
CA VAL A 60 -40.63 -18.18 37.59
C VAL A 60 -39.57 -19.27 37.96
N ALA A 61 -39.54 -19.54 39.28
CA ALA A 61 -38.91 -20.67 40.01
C ALA A 61 -37.37 -20.75 40.16
N SER A 62 -36.88 -20.25 41.29
CA SER A 62 -35.90 -21.00 42.12
C SER A 62 -36.65 -22.08 42.93
N PRO A 63 -35.99 -23.12 43.50
CA PRO A 63 -35.26 -22.91 44.77
C PRO A 63 -34.03 -23.82 45.04
N GLN A 64 -33.09 -23.30 45.86
CA GLN A 64 -32.26 -24.06 46.84
C GLN A 64 -31.26 -25.09 46.25
N GLN A 65 -30.28 -25.67 46.98
CA GLN A 65 -30.02 -25.70 48.43
C GLN A 65 -28.51 -25.90 48.75
N GLN A 66 -27.97 -25.16 49.74
CA GLN A 66 -26.91 -25.52 50.75
C GLN A 66 -25.58 -26.22 50.30
N SER A 67 -24.44 -26.17 51.02
CA SER A 67 -24.12 -25.71 52.40
C SER A 67 -22.70 -25.11 52.55
N ALA A 68 -22.52 -24.42 53.69
CA ALA A 68 -21.30 -23.97 54.41
C ALA A 68 -19.92 -24.63 54.15
N GLY A 69 -18.78 -23.99 54.48
CA GLY A 69 -18.60 -22.60 55.00
C GLY A 69 -17.39 -22.41 55.95
N TYR A 70 -17.17 -21.16 56.39
CA TYR A 70 -16.20 -20.70 57.43
C TYR A 70 -14.68 -20.81 57.09
N TYR A 71 -13.76 -20.01 57.67
CA TYR A 71 -13.82 -19.08 58.83
C TYR A 71 -13.12 -17.71 58.60
N SER A 72 -13.77 -16.65 59.13
CA SER A 72 -13.26 -15.39 59.74
C SER A 72 -12.12 -14.49 59.17
N GLN A 73 -12.44 -13.18 59.15
CA GLN A 73 -11.61 -11.96 59.23
C GLN A 73 -11.00 -11.78 60.69
N PRO A 74 -10.55 -10.61 61.28
CA PRO A 74 -10.79 -9.19 60.93
C PRO A 74 -9.83 -8.02 61.37
N LEU A 75 -10.19 -6.78 60.95
CA LEU A 75 -9.85 -5.44 61.52
C LEU A 75 -8.35 -5.01 61.44
N THR A 76 -7.88 -3.74 61.59
CA THR A 76 -8.37 -2.36 61.93
C THR A 76 -7.29 -1.34 61.44
N THR A 77 -7.37 0.02 61.42
CA THR A 77 -8.40 1.08 61.18
C THR A 77 -7.74 2.49 61.34
N THR A 78 -8.31 3.58 60.78
CA THR A 78 -7.92 5.03 60.92
C THR A 78 -6.54 5.49 60.37
N GLY A 79 -6.28 6.77 60.03
CA GLY A 79 -7.17 7.95 59.88
C GLY A 79 -6.47 9.34 59.79
N CYS A 80 -7.25 10.38 59.47
CA CYS A 80 -7.00 11.85 59.65
C CYS A 80 -6.19 12.71 58.63
N LEU A 81 -6.38 14.04 58.72
CA LEU A 81 -5.90 15.13 57.82
C LEU A 81 -4.75 15.98 58.45
N VAL A 82 -4.19 16.97 57.72
CA VAL A 82 -4.23 18.45 58.04
C VAL A 82 -3.14 19.32 57.34
N LYS A 83 -3.58 20.39 56.63
CA LYS A 83 -2.89 21.68 56.27
C LYS A 83 -1.49 21.65 55.57
N ALA A 84 -0.85 22.83 55.36
CA ALA A 84 -1.03 23.70 54.17
C ALA A 84 -0.19 25.02 54.20
N LYS A 85 0.67 25.25 53.17
CA LYS A 85 1.17 26.57 52.64
C LYS A 85 1.90 27.55 53.61
N PRO A 86 2.46 28.68 53.14
CA PRO A 86 3.24 28.96 51.90
C PRO A 86 4.60 29.67 52.21
N HIS A 87 5.40 30.06 51.20
CA HIS A 87 5.86 31.46 50.99
C HIS A 87 6.66 31.67 49.67
N LYS A 88 6.93 32.94 49.38
CA LYS A 88 7.59 33.61 48.20
C LYS A 88 8.17 34.96 48.76
N PRO A 89 8.82 35.91 48.01
CA PRO A 89 9.07 36.02 46.55
C PRO A 89 10.47 36.63 46.17
N LEU A 90 10.59 37.07 44.89
CA LEU A 90 11.31 38.25 44.36
C LEU A 90 12.83 38.23 44.05
N GLY A 91 13.17 38.98 43.00
CA GLY A 91 14.52 39.20 42.46
C GLY A 91 14.45 39.77 41.04
N LEU A 92 14.51 41.10 40.89
CA LEU A 92 14.41 41.84 39.62
C LEU A 92 15.74 42.56 39.32
N GLY A 93 16.13 42.66 38.05
CA GLY A 93 17.35 43.37 37.65
C GLY A 93 17.34 43.82 36.18
N LEU A 94 17.50 45.13 35.96
CA LEU A 94 17.59 45.78 34.65
C LEU A 94 18.84 46.67 34.60
N SER A 95 19.53 46.73 33.47
CA SER A 95 20.43 47.85 33.12
C SER A 95 20.67 47.94 31.61
N ARG A 96 21.27 49.04 31.14
CA ARG A 96 21.45 49.44 29.73
C ARG A 96 22.94 49.62 29.36
N GLN A 97 23.29 49.27 28.11
CA GLN A 97 24.09 49.97 27.06
C GLN A 97 25.17 51.05 27.42
N PRO A 98 26.10 51.46 26.51
CA PRO A 98 26.06 51.37 25.02
C PRO A 98 27.39 51.01 24.28
N SER A 99 27.34 51.05 22.93
CA SER A 99 28.47 51.08 21.95
C SER A 99 29.36 49.82 21.82
N ASN A 100 30.00 49.49 20.69
CA ASN A 100 30.02 50.08 19.34
C ASN A 100 30.11 48.95 18.26
N PRO A 101 29.95 49.22 16.94
CA PRO A 101 29.72 48.17 15.94
C PRO A 101 30.97 47.57 15.29
N SER A 102 30.91 46.27 14.97
CA SER A 102 31.81 45.57 14.03
C SER A 102 31.00 44.64 13.11
N LEU A 103 31.48 44.43 11.87
CA LEU A 103 30.79 43.58 10.89
C LEU A 103 31.20 42.11 11.05
N GLU A 104 30.23 41.24 11.33
CA GLU A 104 30.38 39.79 11.09
C GLU A 104 29.14 39.19 10.41
N ARG A 105 29.39 38.29 9.45
CA ARG A 105 28.35 37.56 8.71
C ARG A 105 27.71 36.50 9.61
N LYS A 106 26.53 36.80 10.17
CA LYS A 106 25.73 35.76 10.84
C LYS A 106 25.04 34.85 9.82
N HIS A 107 25.41 33.57 9.83
CA HIS A 107 24.66 32.53 9.13
C HIS A 107 23.21 32.51 9.63
N LEU A 108 22.26 32.74 8.73
CA LEU A 108 20.84 32.53 8.99
C LEU A 108 20.59 31.02 9.17
N ARG A 109 20.47 30.56 10.42
CA ARG A 109 19.86 29.27 10.71
C ARG A 109 18.38 29.33 10.30
N PRO A 110 17.89 28.43 9.43
CA PRO A 110 16.46 28.29 9.22
C PRO A 110 15.81 27.79 10.52
N THR A 111 15.06 28.66 11.20
CA THR A 111 14.18 28.23 12.30
C THR A 111 13.01 27.45 11.70
N THR A 112 13.13 26.12 11.67
CA THR A 112 12.04 25.22 11.27
C THR A 112 10.88 25.34 12.25
N SER A 113 9.95 26.25 11.97
CA SER A 113 8.66 26.29 12.65
C SER A 113 7.93 24.97 12.38
N VAL A 114 7.59 24.24 13.44
CA VAL A 114 6.73 23.06 13.35
C VAL A 114 5.37 23.54 12.83
N PRO A 115 4.86 23.04 11.69
CA PRO A 115 3.54 23.43 11.18
C PRO A 115 2.45 23.05 12.16
N ALA A 116 1.33 23.78 12.13
CA ALA A 116 0.17 23.47 12.97
C ALA A 116 -0.31 22.03 12.70
N SER A 117 -0.07 21.16 13.68
CA SER A 117 -0.53 19.77 13.68
C SER A 117 -2.05 19.68 13.82
N LEU A 118 -2.60 18.51 13.49
CA LEU A 118 -3.98 18.14 13.81
C LEU A 118 -4.33 18.53 15.25
N PRO A 119 -5.57 18.97 15.55
CA PRO A 119 -5.96 19.46 16.88
C PRO A 119 -5.78 18.36 17.95
N LEU A 120 -4.66 18.44 18.67
CA LEU A 120 -4.18 17.40 19.57
C LEU A 120 -4.90 17.43 20.93
N SER A 121 -6.08 16.83 20.97
CA SER A 121 -6.65 16.25 22.20
C SER A 121 -6.55 14.74 22.14
N SER A 122 -5.47 14.18 22.72
CA SER A 122 -5.38 12.73 22.95
C SER A 122 -6.50 12.29 23.89
N ASN A 123 -7.23 11.22 23.55
CA ASN A 123 -8.29 10.64 24.38
C ASN A 123 -7.75 9.88 25.63
N GLY A 124 -6.61 10.30 26.19
CA GLY A 124 -6.00 9.76 27.40
C GLY A 124 -5.48 8.32 27.34
N ARG A 125 -5.63 7.63 26.19
CA ARG A 125 -5.20 6.24 26.03
C ARG A 125 -3.67 6.15 26.07
N PRO A 126 -3.06 5.38 27.00
CA PRO A 126 -1.61 5.26 27.09
C PRO A 126 -1.05 4.56 25.84
N ILE A 127 0.08 5.06 25.34
CA ILE A 127 0.77 4.50 24.17
C ILE A 127 1.23 3.06 24.50
N PRO A 128 0.81 2.03 23.73
CA PRO A 128 1.21 0.65 23.99
C PRO A 128 2.71 0.45 23.90
N SER A 129 3.25 -0.45 24.73
CA SER A 129 4.66 -0.88 24.64
C SER A 129 5.01 -1.48 23.28
N SER A 130 4.03 -2.03 22.55
CA SER A 130 4.19 -2.52 21.18
C SER A 130 4.50 -1.43 20.14
N MET A 131 4.21 -0.15 20.41
CA MET A 131 4.57 0.97 19.53
C MET A 131 6.08 1.16 19.39
N SER A 132 6.86 0.67 20.35
CA SER A 132 8.32 0.63 20.26
C SER A 132 8.80 -0.06 18.97
N GLY A 133 8.08 -1.07 18.48
CA GLY A 133 8.40 -1.79 17.24
C GLY A 133 8.47 -0.88 16.00
N PHE A 134 7.52 0.05 15.85
CA PHE A 134 7.51 1.02 14.74
C PHE A 134 8.59 2.09 14.86
N MET A 135 9.09 2.31 16.08
CA MET A 135 10.09 3.33 16.42
C MET A 135 11.51 2.78 16.48
N LEU A 136 11.71 1.47 16.23
CA LEU A 136 13.03 0.85 16.21
C LEU A 136 13.95 1.51 15.16
N PRO A 137 15.20 1.82 15.51
CA PRO A 137 16.23 2.05 14.49
C PRO A 137 16.38 0.78 13.64
N ASP A 138 16.64 1.00 12.35
CA ASP A 138 16.90 -0.06 11.37
C ASP A 138 15.77 -1.09 11.23
N LEU A 139 14.53 -0.70 11.52
CA LEU A 139 13.32 -1.52 11.31
C LEU A 139 13.23 -2.11 9.90
N THR A 140 13.57 -1.33 8.86
CA THR A 140 13.63 -1.83 7.47
C THR A 140 14.68 -2.93 7.29
N THR A 141 15.82 -2.81 7.96
CA THR A 141 16.88 -3.83 7.97
C THR A 141 16.40 -5.07 8.71
N ARG A 142 15.81 -4.94 9.90
CA ARG A 142 15.28 -6.07 10.69
C ARG A 142 14.14 -6.82 9.98
N LEU A 143 13.30 -6.09 9.23
CA LEU A 143 12.29 -6.69 8.36
C LEU A 143 12.91 -7.37 7.13
N LEU A 144 14.04 -6.86 6.62
CA LEU A 144 14.81 -7.54 5.57
C LEU A 144 15.48 -8.81 6.10
N ASP A 145 16.04 -8.77 7.31
CA ASP A 145 16.65 -9.91 8.01
C ASP A 145 15.62 -11.03 8.20
N TYR A 146 14.43 -10.71 8.71
CA TYR A 146 13.29 -11.65 8.78
C TYR A 146 12.94 -12.22 7.39
N ALA A 147 12.92 -11.37 6.37
CA ALA A 147 12.56 -11.76 5.02
C ALA A 147 13.61 -12.68 4.34
N THR A 148 14.86 -12.77 4.82
CA THR A 148 15.98 -13.48 4.12
C THR A 148 15.75 -14.97 3.78
N GLY A 149 14.68 -15.59 4.28
CA GLY A 149 14.27 -16.94 3.88
C GLY A 149 13.68 -17.04 2.46
N GLN A 150 13.18 -18.25 2.13
CA GLN A 150 12.52 -18.56 0.86
C GLN A 150 11.30 -17.67 0.55
N ASP A 151 10.68 -17.06 1.57
CA ASP A 151 9.51 -16.18 1.41
C ASP A 151 9.84 -14.85 0.69
N ALA A 152 11.02 -14.26 0.89
CA ALA A 152 11.44 -13.12 0.05
C ALA A 152 11.76 -13.51 -1.39
N LEU A 153 12.13 -14.76 -1.68
CA LEU A 153 12.39 -15.18 -3.06
C LEU A 153 11.09 -15.56 -3.79
N THR A 154 10.13 -16.16 -3.07
CA THR A 154 8.83 -16.58 -3.62
C THR A 154 7.78 -15.47 -3.65
N ASN A 155 7.70 -14.60 -2.64
CA ASN A 155 6.80 -13.43 -2.62
C ASN A 155 7.49 -12.09 -2.27
N PRO A 156 8.46 -11.61 -3.07
CA PRO A 156 9.00 -10.27 -2.89
C PRO A 156 8.03 -9.16 -3.36
N LEU A 157 6.89 -9.50 -3.98
CA LEU A 157 5.71 -8.62 -4.13
C LEU A 157 5.37 -7.93 -2.80
N ARG A 158 5.02 -8.80 -1.84
CA ARG A 158 4.68 -8.50 -0.47
C ARG A 158 5.80 -7.70 0.23
N TRP A 159 7.02 -8.22 0.29
CA TRP A 159 8.11 -7.64 1.11
C TRP A 159 8.46 -6.18 0.87
N VAL A 160 8.41 -5.69 -0.36
CA VAL A 160 8.76 -4.28 -0.61
C VAL A 160 7.51 -3.39 -0.64
N LYS A 161 6.30 -3.98 -0.68
CA LYS A 161 5.12 -3.27 -0.16
C LYS A 161 5.29 -3.03 1.35
N ALA A 162 5.90 -3.98 2.07
CA ALA A 162 6.27 -3.82 3.48
C ALA A 162 7.25 -2.66 3.64
N PHE A 163 8.41 -2.70 2.97
CA PHE A 163 9.42 -1.62 3.08
C PHE A 163 8.95 -0.23 2.61
N ARG A 164 7.90 -0.13 1.78
CA ARG A 164 7.27 1.16 1.40
C ARG A 164 6.37 1.71 2.51
N LEU A 165 5.65 0.84 3.21
CA LEU A 165 4.75 1.19 4.31
C LEU A 165 5.50 1.31 5.65
N SER A 166 6.57 0.52 5.84
CA SER A 166 7.45 0.53 6.99
C SER A 166 8.56 1.59 6.92
N ARG A 167 8.47 2.55 5.99
CA ARG A 167 9.42 3.67 5.96
C ARG A 167 9.28 4.51 7.23
N GLN A 168 10.39 5.09 7.65
CA GLN A 168 10.41 5.89 8.87
C GLN A 168 9.58 7.18 8.78
N SER A 169 9.33 7.76 7.60
CA SER A 169 8.36 8.87 7.46
C SER A 169 6.93 8.37 7.68
N SER A 170 6.54 7.30 6.99
CA SER A 170 5.22 6.68 7.09
C SER A 170 4.86 6.23 8.52
N LEU A 171 5.80 5.57 9.22
CA LEU A 171 5.54 4.99 10.53
C LEU A 171 5.63 5.98 11.70
N ARG A 172 6.47 7.02 11.62
CA ARG A 172 6.60 8.04 12.70
C ARG A 172 5.30 8.79 12.98
N PHE A 173 4.36 8.78 12.04
CA PHE A 173 3.04 9.39 12.21
C PHE A 173 2.07 8.54 13.06
N LEU A 174 2.21 7.21 13.07
CA LEU A 174 1.26 6.33 13.76
C LEU A 174 1.20 6.60 15.28
N PRO A 175 2.32 6.76 16.02
CA PRO A 175 2.27 7.13 17.44
C PRO A 175 1.68 8.52 17.71
N LEU A 176 1.75 9.46 16.75
CA LEU A 176 1.20 10.81 16.89
C LEU A 176 -0.33 10.84 16.79
N CYS A 177 -0.92 9.90 16.04
CA CYS A 177 -2.37 9.76 15.88
C CYS A 177 -3.00 8.69 16.76
N TYR A 178 -2.21 7.94 17.53
CA TYR A 178 -2.76 6.98 18.50
C TYR A 178 -3.64 7.70 19.54
N GLY A 179 -4.71 7.03 19.95
CA GLY A 179 -5.77 7.57 20.78
C GLY A 179 -6.77 8.48 20.05
N HIS A 180 -6.53 8.93 18.81
CA HIS A 180 -7.42 9.90 18.14
C HIS A 180 -8.62 9.23 17.44
N SER A 181 -8.47 8.01 16.93
CA SER A 181 -9.53 7.30 16.20
C SER A 181 -9.46 5.80 16.45
N LYS A 182 -10.59 5.20 16.87
CA LYS A 182 -10.67 3.78 17.25
C LYS A 182 -10.28 2.82 16.11
N CYS A 183 -10.62 3.14 14.85
CA CYS A 183 -10.26 2.29 13.72
C CYS A 183 -8.77 2.32 13.41
N LEU A 184 -8.14 3.48 13.56
CA LEU A 184 -6.71 3.66 13.42
C LEU A 184 -5.95 3.00 14.58
N ASP A 185 -6.41 3.20 15.81
CA ASP A 185 -5.90 2.56 17.03
C ASP A 185 -5.88 1.03 16.92
N ASP A 186 -7.01 0.39 16.58
CA ASP A 186 -7.08 -1.07 16.50
C ASP A 186 -6.23 -1.60 15.33
N ALA A 187 -6.13 -0.86 14.22
CA ALA A 187 -5.23 -1.18 13.11
C ALA A 187 -3.75 -1.09 13.51
N ILE A 188 -3.39 -0.05 14.26
CA ILE A 188 -2.06 0.17 14.83
C ILE A 188 -1.70 -0.93 15.84
N ASP A 189 -2.61 -1.28 16.77
CA ASP A 189 -2.44 -2.39 17.70
C ASP A 189 -2.21 -3.72 16.93
N CYS A 190 -2.97 -3.96 15.86
CA CYS A 190 -2.82 -5.13 15.00
C CYS A 190 -1.46 -5.19 14.28
N ALA A 191 -1.09 -4.13 13.58
CA ALA A 191 0.17 -4.08 12.82
C ALA A 191 1.40 -4.13 13.75
N ALA A 192 1.31 -3.57 14.95
CA ALA A 192 2.36 -3.69 15.96
C ALA A 192 2.49 -5.12 16.48
N GLY A 193 1.38 -5.80 16.80
CA GLY A 193 1.39 -7.21 17.20
C GLY A 193 1.91 -8.14 16.10
N ARG A 194 1.57 -7.86 14.84
CA ARG A 194 2.12 -8.56 13.67
C ARG A 194 3.62 -8.32 13.53
N LEU A 195 4.08 -7.09 13.65
CA LEU A 195 5.49 -6.72 13.57
C LEU A 195 6.31 -7.40 14.69
N GLN A 196 5.77 -7.45 15.91
CA GLN A 196 6.40 -8.18 17.02
C GLN A 196 6.53 -9.68 16.73
N LEU A 197 5.51 -10.30 16.12
CA LEU A 197 5.58 -11.72 15.73
C LEU A 197 6.72 -11.97 14.73
N CYS A 198 6.87 -11.12 13.70
CA CYS A 198 8.00 -11.21 12.77
C CYS A 198 9.34 -11.00 13.50
N LEU A 199 9.49 -9.91 14.26
CA LEU A 199 10.76 -9.55 14.90
C LEU A 199 11.23 -10.53 15.99
N ALA A 200 10.36 -11.37 16.53
CA ALA A 200 10.73 -12.46 17.44
C ALA A 200 11.43 -13.65 16.73
N GLY A 201 11.20 -13.79 15.42
CA GLY A 201 11.78 -14.85 14.59
C GLY A 201 11.37 -16.28 14.99
N ASN A 202 11.98 -17.26 14.32
CA ASN A 202 11.68 -18.69 14.54
C ASN A 202 12.27 -19.27 15.84
N GLY A 203 13.23 -18.56 16.47
CA GLY A 203 13.94 -19.04 17.67
C GLY A 203 13.13 -18.94 18.97
N GLN A 204 12.29 -17.90 19.11
CA GLN A 204 11.27 -17.84 20.15
C GLN A 204 9.95 -18.33 19.56
N GLY A 205 9.74 -19.65 19.66
CA GLY A 205 8.72 -20.39 18.93
C GLY A 205 7.35 -19.69 18.93
N HIS A 206 6.83 -19.45 17.73
CA HIS A 206 5.53 -18.81 17.51
C HIS A 206 4.41 -19.61 18.18
N THR A 207 4.07 -19.27 19.42
CA THR A 207 2.99 -19.97 20.13
C THR A 207 1.67 -19.77 19.38
N SER A 208 0.84 -20.81 19.36
CA SER A 208 -0.53 -20.72 18.81
C SER A 208 -1.34 -19.61 19.50
N THR A 209 -1.05 -19.34 20.78
CA THR A 209 -1.57 -18.20 21.54
C THR A 209 -1.19 -16.85 20.93
N SER A 210 0.10 -16.65 20.57
CA SER A 210 0.59 -15.41 19.95
C SER A 210 -0.06 -15.16 18.58
N GLN A 211 -0.13 -16.21 17.74
CA GLN A 211 -0.78 -16.12 16.43
C GLN A 211 -2.29 -15.83 16.58
N LEU A 212 -2.96 -16.51 17.50
CA LEU A 212 -4.38 -16.27 17.82
C LEU A 212 -4.63 -14.86 18.37
N GLN A 213 -3.70 -14.29 19.13
CA GLN A 213 -3.77 -12.92 19.61
C GLN A 213 -3.69 -11.91 18.45
N VAL A 214 -2.73 -12.08 17.53
CA VAL A 214 -2.63 -11.22 16.33
C VAL A 214 -3.87 -11.36 15.43
N ALA A 215 -4.40 -12.58 15.24
CA ALA A 215 -5.64 -12.80 14.50
C ALA A 215 -6.86 -12.12 15.17
N ARG A 216 -6.93 -12.11 16.52
CA ARG A 216 -7.96 -11.39 17.29
C ARG A 216 -7.83 -9.87 17.15
N LEU A 217 -6.62 -9.32 17.10
CA LEU A 217 -6.38 -7.90 16.82
C LEU A 217 -6.79 -7.55 15.38
N TYR A 218 -6.41 -8.35 14.39
CA TYR A 218 -6.78 -8.15 13.00
C TYR A 218 -8.30 -8.16 12.79
N GLY A 219 -8.98 -9.17 13.32
CA GLY A 219 -10.45 -9.24 13.27
C GLY A 219 -11.14 -8.10 14.02
N ARG A 220 -10.51 -7.51 15.04
CA ARG A 220 -11.03 -6.31 15.72
C ARG A 220 -10.84 -5.07 14.85
N ALA A 221 -9.66 -4.86 14.30
CA ALA A 221 -9.34 -3.73 13.43
C ALA A 221 -10.21 -3.69 12.17
N LEU A 222 -10.46 -4.85 11.54
CA LEU A 222 -11.42 -4.96 10.43
C LEU A 222 -12.83 -4.52 10.83
N ARG A 223 -13.31 -4.90 12.03
CA ARG A 223 -14.62 -4.45 12.52
C ARG A 223 -14.63 -2.95 12.82
N SER A 224 -13.60 -2.42 13.47
CA SER A 224 -13.53 -0.99 13.80
C SER A 224 -13.40 -0.12 12.55
N LEU A 225 -12.67 -0.56 11.51
CA LEU A 225 -12.64 0.10 10.19
C LEU A 225 -13.99 0.00 9.47
N ASN A 226 -14.62 -1.19 9.44
CA ASN A 226 -15.93 -1.37 8.81
C ASN A 226 -17.00 -0.50 9.48
N VAL A 227 -17.01 -0.40 10.81
CA VAL A 227 -17.88 0.53 11.56
C VAL A 227 -17.58 1.97 11.16
N ALA A 228 -16.31 2.41 11.16
CA ALA A 228 -15.96 3.78 10.76
C ALA A 228 -16.42 4.13 9.33
N LEU A 229 -16.32 3.19 8.39
CA LEU A 229 -16.77 3.34 7.00
C LEU A 229 -18.30 3.26 6.80
N THR A 230 -19.05 2.75 7.79
CA THR A 230 -20.53 2.55 7.68
C THR A 230 -21.34 3.46 8.61
N SER A 231 -20.73 4.01 9.66
CA SER A 231 -21.38 4.92 10.62
C SER A 231 -20.98 6.38 10.47
N SER A 232 -20.15 6.73 9.48
CA SER A 232 -19.74 8.10 9.19
C SER A 232 -20.26 8.54 7.83
N ASP A 233 -20.89 9.72 7.75
CA ASP A 233 -21.36 10.33 6.50
C ASP A 233 -20.20 10.71 5.56
N ARG A 234 -18.95 10.72 6.06
CA ARG A 234 -17.73 11.11 5.32
C ARG A 234 -16.55 10.24 5.72
N VAL A 235 -15.70 9.92 4.75
CA VAL A 235 -14.38 9.31 5.02
C VAL A 235 -13.41 10.35 5.59
N ASP A 236 -12.46 9.89 6.41
CA ASP A 236 -11.39 10.72 6.95
C ASP A 236 -10.00 10.09 6.77
N TRP A 237 -8.96 10.89 7.03
CA TRP A 237 -7.57 10.46 6.94
C TRP A 237 -7.24 9.31 7.90
N THR A 238 -7.88 9.20 9.06
CA THR A 238 -7.66 8.11 10.02
C THR A 238 -8.16 6.77 9.47
N MET A 239 -9.25 6.75 8.70
CA MET A 239 -9.71 5.56 7.97
C MET A 239 -8.72 5.14 6.88
N TRP A 240 -8.15 6.11 6.16
CA TRP A 240 -7.12 5.85 5.15
C TRP A 240 -5.84 5.27 5.78
N TYR A 241 -5.34 5.89 6.84
CA TYR A 241 -4.17 5.40 7.57
C TYR A 241 -4.44 4.04 8.24
N ALA A 242 -5.66 3.78 8.73
CA ALA A 242 -6.05 2.47 9.25
C ALA A 242 -5.98 1.40 8.16
N THR A 243 -6.46 1.71 6.96
CA THR A 243 -6.42 0.80 5.79
C THR A 243 -4.99 0.56 5.33
N LEU A 244 -4.14 1.60 5.26
CA LEU A 244 -2.70 1.44 4.96
C LEU A 244 -1.93 0.68 6.06
N THR A 245 -2.39 0.72 7.30
CA THR A 245 -1.79 0.00 8.44
C THR A 245 -2.24 -1.47 8.45
N LEU A 246 -3.51 -1.76 8.12
CA LEU A 246 -4.00 -3.11 7.90
C LEU A 246 -3.37 -3.76 6.67
N LEU A 247 -3.15 -2.98 5.61
CA LEU A 247 -2.34 -3.34 4.47
C LEU A 247 -0.92 -3.76 4.88
N LEU A 248 -0.24 -3.00 5.75
CA LEU A 248 1.07 -3.41 6.30
C LEU A 248 0.97 -4.72 7.10
N SER A 249 -0.06 -4.89 7.93
CA SER A 249 -0.26 -6.12 8.71
C SER A 249 -0.48 -7.35 7.82
N GLU A 250 -1.30 -7.25 6.77
CA GLU A 250 -1.52 -8.31 5.77
C GLU A 250 -0.26 -8.57 4.94
N VAL A 251 0.49 -7.51 4.62
CA VAL A 251 1.80 -7.62 3.97
C VAL A 251 2.87 -8.26 4.86
N LEU A 252 2.72 -8.25 6.18
CA LEU A 252 3.62 -8.99 7.07
C LEU A 252 3.16 -10.44 7.33
N ASP A 253 1.96 -10.85 6.91
CA ASP A 253 1.44 -12.22 7.10
C ASP A 253 1.77 -13.16 5.92
N GLU A 254 2.55 -14.21 6.16
CA GLU A 254 2.91 -15.24 5.17
C GLU A 254 1.72 -16.06 4.68
N SER A 255 0.64 -16.16 5.47
CA SER A 255 -0.60 -16.80 5.05
C SER A 255 -1.46 -15.91 4.14
N SER A 256 -1.16 -14.60 4.05
CA SER A 256 -1.95 -13.66 3.24
C SER A 256 -1.61 -13.74 1.76
N ARG A 257 -2.40 -14.54 1.03
CA ARG A 257 -2.29 -14.65 -0.43
C ARG A 257 -2.70 -13.35 -1.14
N HIS A 258 -3.83 -12.75 -0.72
CA HIS A 258 -4.46 -11.64 -1.46
C HIS A 258 -5.01 -10.48 -0.60
N GLY A 259 -4.99 -10.56 0.74
CA GLY A 259 -5.57 -9.52 1.60
C GLY A 259 -4.93 -8.14 1.39
N TRP A 260 -3.61 -8.14 1.16
CA TRP A 260 -2.82 -6.96 0.79
C TRP A 260 -3.15 -6.31 -0.57
N ILE A 261 -3.95 -6.97 -1.42
CA ILE A 261 -4.49 -6.38 -2.66
C ILE A 261 -5.80 -5.64 -2.34
N MET A 262 -6.69 -6.26 -1.57
CA MET A 262 -7.97 -5.64 -1.19
C MET A 262 -7.78 -4.34 -0.40
N HIS A 263 -6.85 -4.32 0.57
CA HIS A 263 -6.50 -3.08 1.28
C HIS A 263 -5.71 -2.07 0.44
N ALA A 264 -5.20 -2.45 -0.74
CA ALA A 264 -4.64 -1.49 -1.69
C ALA A 264 -5.76 -0.68 -2.34
N ARG A 265 -6.70 -1.40 -2.95
CA ARG A 265 -7.87 -0.85 -3.64
C ARG A 265 -8.70 -0.01 -2.69
N GLY A 266 -9.08 -0.59 -1.54
CA GLY A 266 -9.82 0.12 -0.52
C GLY A 266 -9.12 1.39 0.01
N ALA A 267 -7.78 1.43 0.07
CA ALA A 267 -7.06 2.65 0.39
C ALA A 267 -7.09 3.67 -0.77
N PHE A 268 -7.12 3.24 -2.01
CA PHE A 268 -7.27 4.13 -3.17
C PHE A 268 -8.71 4.65 -3.29
N ASP A 269 -9.71 3.83 -2.99
CA ASP A 269 -11.14 4.19 -2.97
C ASP A 269 -11.42 5.22 -1.86
N ILE A 270 -10.90 4.98 -0.64
CA ILE A 270 -10.99 5.93 0.48
C ILE A 270 -10.27 7.24 0.15
N LEU A 271 -9.10 7.19 -0.52
CA LEU A 271 -8.40 8.40 -0.96
C LEU A 271 -9.20 9.16 -2.04
N GLN A 272 -9.85 8.45 -2.96
CA GLN A 272 -10.69 9.07 -3.97
C GLN A 272 -11.91 9.77 -3.34
N ALA A 273 -12.52 9.15 -2.33
CA ALA A 273 -13.64 9.70 -1.57
C ALA A 273 -13.23 10.84 -0.61
N LEU A 274 -11.97 10.84 -0.13
CA LEU A 274 -11.37 11.97 0.59
C LEU A 274 -11.21 13.21 -0.31
N GLY A 275 -10.85 13.00 -1.57
CA GLY A 275 -10.66 14.07 -2.55
C GLY A 275 -9.35 14.85 -2.39
N PRO A 276 -8.89 15.53 -3.45
CA PRO A 276 -7.58 16.18 -3.50
C PRO A 276 -7.50 17.44 -2.63
N ASP A 277 -8.61 18.18 -2.47
CA ASP A 277 -8.67 19.41 -1.67
C ASP A 277 -8.48 19.18 -0.16
N ASN A 278 -8.43 17.92 0.28
CA ASN A 278 -8.12 17.53 1.66
C ASN A 278 -6.67 17.08 1.87
N ILE A 279 -5.82 17.12 0.83
CA ILE A 279 -4.37 16.86 0.89
C ILE A 279 -3.65 18.18 1.23
N ARG A 280 -3.53 18.49 2.53
CA ARG A 280 -3.11 19.80 3.03
C ARG A 280 -1.80 19.75 3.79
N THR A 281 -1.63 18.78 4.70
CA THR A 281 -0.43 18.70 5.53
C THR A 281 0.74 18.05 4.80
N GLU A 282 1.96 18.35 5.27
CA GLU A 282 3.19 17.80 4.69
C GLU A 282 3.31 16.27 4.82
N ILE A 283 2.53 15.68 5.74
CA ILE A 283 2.47 14.22 5.96
C ILE A 283 1.48 13.57 4.99
N GLU A 284 0.32 14.18 4.78
CA GLU A 284 -0.65 13.78 3.74
C GLU A 284 0.02 13.80 2.36
N LYS A 285 0.82 14.85 2.08
CA LYS A 285 1.60 14.99 0.84
C LYS A 285 2.68 13.90 0.67
N ASP A 286 3.49 13.59 1.69
CA ASP A 286 4.53 12.53 1.60
C ASP A 286 3.92 11.14 1.40
N MET A 287 2.81 10.87 2.09
CA MET A 287 2.08 9.61 1.96
C MET A 287 1.40 9.51 0.58
N PHE A 288 0.73 10.56 0.13
CA PHE A 288 0.08 10.62 -1.19
C PHE A 288 1.08 10.37 -2.33
N VAL A 289 2.17 11.14 -2.39
CA VAL A 289 3.22 10.97 -3.42
C VAL A 289 3.93 9.62 -3.32
N THR A 290 4.00 9.04 -2.12
CA THR A 290 4.49 7.67 -1.90
C THR A 290 3.58 6.61 -2.52
N GLN A 291 2.26 6.77 -2.44
CA GLN A 291 1.29 5.82 -3.01
C GLN A 291 1.01 6.07 -4.50
N ALA A 292 1.12 7.29 -5.01
CA ALA A 292 0.77 7.67 -6.39
C ALA A 292 1.39 6.75 -7.45
N GLY A 293 2.71 6.57 -7.46
CA GLY A 293 3.39 5.65 -8.38
C GLY A 293 3.08 4.15 -8.13
N GLY A 294 2.31 3.80 -7.09
CA GLY A 294 1.70 2.49 -6.89
C GLY A 294 0.31 2.40 -7.51
N MET A 295 -0.52 3.43 -7.30
CA MET A 295 -1.85 3.59 -7.89
C MET A 295 -1.81 3.53 -9.42
N ILE A 296 -0.88 4.28 -10.03
CA ILE A 296 -0.70 4.30 -11.49
C ILE A 296 -0.38 2.90 -12.04
N ILE A 297 0.49 2.14 -11.36
CA ILE A 297 0.83 0.76 -11.75
C ILE A 297 -0.39 -0.16 -11.62
N GLU A 298 -1.14 -0.08 -10.51
CA GLU A 298 -2.34 -0.91 -10.33
C GLU A 298 -3.39 -0.59 -11.40
N ALA A 299 -3.64 0.68 -11.71
CA ALA A 299 -4.56 1.09 -12.76
C ALA A 299 -4.10 0.59 -14.16
N THR A 300 -2.82 0.77 -14.52
CA THR A 300 -2.27 0.30 -15.80
C THR A 300 -2.45 -1.22 -15.99
N PHE A 301 -2.23 -2.00 -14.94
CA PHE A 301 -2.24 -3.47 -15.00
C PHE A 301 -3.64 -4.08 -14.76
N ALA A 302 -4.53 -3.38 -14.06
CA ALA A 302 -5.94 -3.76 -13.94
C ALA A 302 -6.81 -3.29 -15.12
N ASN A 303 -6.23 -2.54 -16.07
CA ASN A 303 -6.88 -1.95 -17.24
C ASN A 303 -8.05 -0.99 -16.90
N ILE A 304 -7.84 -0.13 -15.91
CA ILE A 304 -8.82 0.86 -15.43
C ILE A 304 -8.25 2.28 -15.45
N ASP A 305 -9.14 3.27 -15.48
CA ASP A 305 -8.75 4.67 -15.36
C ASP A 305 -8.08 4.97 -14.02
N SER A 306 -7.08 5.84 -14.04
CA SER A 306 -6.49 6.42 -12.85
C SER A 306 -7.08 7.80 -12.63
N TYR A 307 -7.79 8.01 -11.52
CA TYR A 307 -8.31 9.33 -11.17
C TYR A 307 -7.22 10.40 -10.98
N LEU A 308 -5.95 10.00 -10.90
CA LEU A 308 -4.80 10.91 -10.89
C LEU A 308 -4.61 11.69 -12.21
N SER A 309 -5.21 11.25 -13.33
CA SER A 309 -5.16 12.01 -14.60
C SER A 309 -5.94 13.33 -14.52
N ARG A 310 -6.90 13.43 -13.61
CA ARG A 310 -7.83 14.56 -13.52
C ARG A 310 -7.14 15.84 -13.01
N PRO A 311 -7.53 17.05 -13.49
CA PRO A 311 -6.85 18.30 -13.15
C PRO A 311 -6.74 18.57 -11.65
N GLU A 312 -7.76 18.22 -10.86
CA GLU A 312 -7.77 18.41 -9.40
C GLU A 312 -6.71 17.54 -8.70
N TRP A 313 -6.44 16.33 -9.19
CA TRP A 313 -5.42 15.42 -8.66
C TRP A 313 -4.02 15.74 -9.18
N GLN A 314 -3.89 16.21 -10.43
CA GLN A 314 -2.65 16.80 -10.96
C GLN A 314 -2.20 18.00 -10.12
N LYS A 315 -3.14 18.91 -9.78
CA LYS A 315 -2.88 20.05 -8.89
C LYS A 315 -2.45 19.61 -7.49
N ALA A 316 -3.07 18.58 -6.92
CA ALA A 316 -2.65 18.03 -5.63
C ALA A 316 -1.23 17.45 -5.68
N LEU A 317 -0.87 16.71 -6.74
CA LEU A 317 0.49 16.20 -6.95
C LEU A 317 1.50 17.36 -7.03
N GLN A 318 1.22 18.40 -7.81
CA GLN A 318 2.06 19.61 -7.90
C GLN A 318 2.23 20.28 -6.53
N SER A 319 1.16 20.42 -5.73
CA SER A 319 1.19 20.99 -4.37
C SER A 319 1.99 20.17 -3.35
N ALA A 320 2.32 18.92 -3.70
CA ALA A 320 3.10 17.99 -2.90
C ALA A 320 4.60 17.98 -3.25
N ILE A 321 5.04 18.78 -4.22
CA ILE A 321 6.48 19.02 -4.46
C ILE A 321 7.08 19.66 -3.20
N ASP A 322 8.28 19.20 -2.82
CA ASP A 322 9.10 19.83 -1.78
C ASP A 322 10.42 20.30 -2.42
N PRO A 323 10.63 21.62 -2.61
CA PRO A 323 11.85 22.16 -3.21
C PRO A 323 13.14 21.85 -2.41
N SER A 324 13.03 21.54 -1.11
CA SER A 324 14.17 21.10 -0.30
C SER A 324 14.49 19.62 -0.47
N ALA A 325 13.54 18.82 -0.94
CA ALA A 325 13.64 17.37 -1.08
C ALA A 325 14.35 16.93 -2.37
N GLN A 326 15.53 17.49 -2.67
CA GLN A 326 16.31 17.24 -3.89
C GLN A 326 16.40 15.77 -4.33
N LEU A 327 16.41 14.81 -3.38
CA LEU A 327 16.57 13.38 -3.63
C LEU A 327 15.54 12.48 -2.91
N ARG A 328 14.35 12.99 -2.57
CA ARG A 328 13.28 12.18 -1.94
C ARG A 328 12.08 12.00 -2.87
N HIS A 329 11.08 11.25 -2.41
CA HIS A 329 9.89 10.93 -3.22
C HIS A 329 9.06 12.17 -3.62
N ARG A 330 9.15 13.25 -2.84
CA ARG A 330 8.58 14.58 -3.11
C ARG A 330 9.48 15.52 -3.95
N SER A 331 10.60 15.03 -4.47
CA SER A 331 11.43 15.78 -5.42
C SER A 331 10.63 16.17 -6.66
N GLU A 332 10.90 17.36 -7.20
CA GLU A 332 10.23 17.86 -8.41
C GLU A 332 10.31 16.85 -9.57
N SER A 333 11.50 16.24 -9.80
CA SER A 333 11.68 15.17 -10.79
C SER A 333 10.76 13.97 -10.54
N THR A 334 10.68 13.46 -9.30
CA THR A 334 9.82 12.29 -8.99
C THR A 334 8.33 12.63 -9.14
N VAL A 335 7.90 13.83 -8.75
CA VAL A 335 6.51 14.26 -8.93
C VAL A 335 6.19 14.50 -10.41
N LYS A 336 7.07 15.14 -11.19
CA LYS A 336 6.90 15.30 -12.64
C LYS A 336 6.68 13.97 -13.35
N LEU A 337 7.39 12.91 -12.95
CA LEU A 337 7.14 11.57 -13.50
C LEU A 337 5.73 11.04 -13.14
N TRP A 338 5.21 11.30 -11.94
CA TRP A 338 3.83 10.92 -11.60
C TRP A 338 2.77 11.75 -12.32
N LEU A 339 3.04 13.03 -12.62
CA LEU A 339 2.15 13.87 -13.43
C LEU A 339 2.01 13.26 -14.84
N ILE A 340 3.14 13.05 -15.52
CA ILE A 340 3.21 12.41 -16.86
C ILE A 340 2.53 11.03 -16.84
N LEU A 341 2.94 10.15 -15.93
CA LEU A 341 2.47 8.77 -15.90
C LEU A 341 1.00 8.61 -15.45
N ALA A 342 0.37 9.63 -14.86
CA ALA A 342 -1.01 9.52 -14.39
C ALA A 342 -2.04 9.37 -15.51
N SER A 343 -1.73 9.86 -16.73
CA SER A 343 -2.57 9.72 -17.93
C SER A 343 -2.47 8.33 -18.59
N VAL A 344 -1.40 7.58 -18.29
CA VAL A 344 -1.06 6.33 -18.98
C VAL A 344 -2.11 5.23 -18.84
N PRO A 345 -2.74 4.99 -17.65
CA PRO A 345 -3.74 3.92 -17.52
C PRO A 345 -4.94 4.09 -18.45
N GLU A 346 -5.45 5.33 -18.57
CA GLU A 346 -6.54 5.71 -19.47
C GLU A 346 -6.12 5.51 -20.94
N LEU A 347 -4.95 6.05 -21.33
CA LEU A 347 -4.44 5.93 -22.71
C LEU A 347 -4.18 4.48 -23.12
N PHE A 348 -3.57 3.67 -22.26
CA PHE A 348 -3.31 2.25 -22.52
C PHE A 348 -4.60 1.43 -22.51
N ARG A 349 -5.64 1.80 -21.75
CA ARG A 349 -6.97 1.20 -21.89
C ARG A 349 -7.58 1.54 -23.25
N SER A 350 -7.60 2.81 -23.65
CA SER A 350 -8.14 3.22 -24.96
C SER A 350 -7.47 2.47 -26.12
N VAL A 351 -6.14 2.33 -26.11
CA VAL A 351 -5.42 1.53 -27.12
C VAL A 351 -5.77 0.04 -27.03
N THR A 352 -6.00 -0.49 -25.83
CA THR A 352 -6.45 -1.88 -25.65
C THR A 352 -7.86 -2.09 -26.23
N GLU A 353 -8.79 -1.17 -25.98
CA GLU A 353 -10.13 -1.20 -26.56
C GLU A 353 -10.07 -1.12 -28.09
N ALA A 354 -9.29 -0.19 -28.65
CA ALA A 354 -9.14 -0.01 -30.09
C ALA A 354 -8.48 -1.22 -30.78
N VAL A 355 -7.44 -1.82 -30.19
CA VAL A 355 -6.80 -3.04 -30.72
C VAL A 355 -7.75 -4.24 -30.66
N MET A 356 -8.39 -4.48 -29.51
CA MET A 356 -9.27 -5.64 -29.31
C MET A 356 -10.56 -5.57 -30.12
N GLN A 357 -11.03 -4.37 -30.47
CA GLN A 357 -12.22 -4.13 -31.28
C GLN A 357 -11.91 -3.71 -32.72
N GLN A 358 -10.63 -3.61 -33.10
CA GLN A 358 -10.14 -3.22 -34.44
C GLN A 358 -10.68 -1.86 -34.93
N ARG A 359 -10.77 -0.88 -34.02
CA ARG A 359 -11.25 0.49 -34.30
C ARG A 359 -10.16 1.35 -34.95
N LEU A 360 -10.19 1.46 -36.27
CA LEU A 360 -9.17 2.16 -37.06
C LEU A 360 -9.32 3.69 -36.98
N GLU A 361 -10.54 4.16 -36.72
CA GLU A 361 -10.89 5.56 -36.52
C GLU A 361 -10.21 6.17 -35.28
N GLU A 362 -9.92 5.37 -34.25
CA GLU A 362 -9.21 5.81 -33.05
C GLU A 362 -7.68 5.83 -33.23
N LYS A 363 -7.14 5.24 -34.30
CA LYS A 363 -5.69 5.08 -34.52
C LYS A 363 -4.93 6.39 -34.44
N PHE A 364 -5.28 7.37 -35.26
CA PHE A 364 -4.57 8.65 -35.32
C PHE A 364 -4.58 9.46 -34.01
N PRO A 365 -5.73 9.69 -33.33
CA PRO A 365 -5.71 10.40 -32.05
C PRO A 365 -4.99 9.62 -30.93
N LEU A 366 -5.06 8.29 -30.91
CA LEU A 366 -4.30 7.49 -29.93
C LEU A 366 -2.79 7.51 -30.21
N MET A 367 -2.37 7.41 -31.47
CA MET A 367 -0.97 7.59 -31.87
C MET A 367 -0.45 8.97 -31.45
N ALA A 368 -1.19 10.05 -31.66
CA ALA A 368 -0.78 11.39 -31.26
C ALA A 368 -0.57 11.49 -29.73
N ARG A 369 -1.49 10.94 -28.93
CA ARG A 369 -1.35 10.88 -27.46
C ARG A 369 -0.15 10.04 -27.01
N LEU A 370 0.15 8.94 -27.69
CA LEU A 370 1.32 8.08 -27.40
C LEU A 370 2.65 8.76 -27.75
N HIS A 371 2.71 9.55 -28.83
CA HIS A 371 3.91 10.33 -29.15
C HIS A 371 4.16 11.43 -28.12
N ILE A 372 3.13 12.19 -27.72
CA ILE A 372 3.24 13.19 -26.64
C ILE A 372 3.76 12.54 -25.34
N LEU A 373 3.25 11.34 -24.98
CA LEU A 373 3.75 10.59 -23.83
C LEU A 373 5.24 10.21 -23.97
N LEU A 374 5.69 9.80 -25.16
CA LEU A 374 7.11 9.51 -25.40
C LEU A 374 7.99 10.75 -25.36
N ASP A 375 7.51 11.89 -25.86
CA ASP A 375 8.22 13.16 -25.83
C ASP A 375 8.37 13.66 -24.38
N ASP A 376 7.28 13.64 -23.59
CA ASP A 376 7.28 13.96 -22.15
C ASP A 376 8.24 13.05 -21.36
N LEU A 377 8.20 11.73 -21.61
CA LEU A 377 9.10 10.78 -20.96
C LEU A 377 10.56 10.99 -21.40
N THR A 378 10.81 11.31 -22.67
CA THR A 378 12.16 11.57 -23.20
C THR A 378 12.74 12.87 -22.62
N ALA A 379 11.93 13.92 -22.54
CA ALA A 379 12.30 15.18 -21.89
C ALA A 379 12.59 14.99 -20.39
N TRP A 380 11.75 14.20 -19.68
CA TRP A 380 12.02 13.83 -18.29
C TRP A 380 13.30 12.99 -18.12
N GLY A 381 13.58 12.11 -19.08
CA GLY A 381 14.72 11.20 -19.09
C GLY A 381 16.05 11.80 -19.56
N ALA A 382 16.08 13.06 -20.02
CA ALA A 382 17.24 13.67 -20.67
C ALA A 382 18.50 13.65 -19.79
N ASP A 383 18.40 14.07 -18.53
CA ASP A 383 19.51 14.07 -17.56
C ASP A 383 20.06 12.66 -17.25
N LEU A 384 19.31 11.61 -17.57
CA LEU A 384 19.73 10.21 -17.39
C LEU A 384 20.51 9.67 -18.61
N ARG A 385 20.65 10.44 -19.70
CA ARG A 385 21.42 10.07 -20.89
C ARG A 385 22.72 10.88 -21.00
N SER A 386 23.76 10.30 -21.57
CA SER A 386 25.01 11.00 -21.92
C SER A 386 24.94 11.64 -23.31
N GLU A 387 25.97 12.41 -23.67
CA GLU A 387 26.04 13.14 -24.95
C GLU A 387 26.11 12.21 -26.17
N ASP A 388 26.49 10.95 -25.95
CA ASP A 388 26.42 9.82 -26.88
C ASP A 388 25.03 9.16 -26.94
N GLY A 389 24.04 9.68 -26.21
CA GLY A 389 22.69 9.13 -26.06
C GLY A 389 22.57 7.93 -25.11
N THR A 390 23.69 7.36 -24.64
CA THR A 390 23.68 6.13 -23.83
C THR A 390 23.20 6.40 -22.40
N PHE A 391 22.74 5.35 -21.72
CA PHE A 391 22.10 5.50 -20.41
C PHE A 391 23.13 5.60 -19.27
N ARG A 392 23.12 6.71 -18.51
CA ARG A 392 24.04 6.98 -17.37
C ARG A 392 23.71 6.11 -16.15
N THR A 393 23.91 4.79 -16.26
CA THR A 393 23.59 3.78 -15.23
C THR A 393 24.12 4.15 -13.83
N HIS A 394 25.31 4.76 -13.73
CA HIS A 394 25.90 5.19 -12.45
C HIS A 394 25.06 6.27 -11.73
N TYR A 395 24.50 7.24 -12.46
CA TYR A 395 23.62 8.28 -11.89
C TYR A 395 22.28 7.68 -11.42
N ALA A 396 21.66 6.86 -12.28
CA ALA A 396 20.43 6.14 -11.98
C ALA A 396 20.52 5.28 -10.70
N ARG A 397 21.62 4.53 -10.54
CA ARG A 397 21.88 3.61 -9.40
C ARG A 397 21.83 4.29 -8.03
N ARG A 398 22.24 5.56 -7.92
CA ARG A 398 22.41 6.25 -6.62
C ARG A 398 21.26 7.19 -6.25
N HIS A 399 20.57 7.78 -7.23
CA HIS A 399 19.63 8.89 -6.97
C HIS A 399 18.17 8.55 -7.26
N TYR A 400 17.88 7.69 -8.24
CA TYR A 400 16.50 7.56 -8.78
C TYR A 400 15.98 6.14 -8.93
N GLN A 401 16.65 5.10 -8.41
CA GLN A 401 16.35 3.66 -8.59
C GLN A 401 14.86 3.30 -8.87
N SER A 402 13.93 3.50 -7.91
CA SER A 402 12.51 3.13 -8.10
C SER A 402 11.68 4.10 -8.96
N THR A 403 12.24 5.23 -9.34
CA THR A 403 11.66 6.24 -10.25
C THR A 403 12.14 5.96 -11.67
N THR A 404 13.46 5.84 -11.88
CA THR A 404 14.08 5.42 -13.15
C THR A 404 13.54 4.10 -13.68
N THR A 405 13.44 3.04 -12.86
CA THR A 405 12.91 1.76 -13.34
C THR A 405 11.47 1.88 -13.83
N ARG A 406 10.66 2.75 -13.22
CA ARG A 406 9.29 3.02 -13.70
C ARG A 406 9.32 3.78 -15.03
N TYR A 407 10.13 4.84 -15.14
CA TYR A 407 10.34 5.57 -16.40
C TYR A 407 10.71 4.62 -17.55
N LEU A 408 11.73 3.77 -17.38
CA LEU A 408 12.15 2.82 -18.41
C LEU A 408 11.05 1.80 -18.74
N VAL A 409 10.34 1.27 -17.74
CA VAL A 409 9.19 0.37 -17.96
C VAL A 409 8.10 1.06 -18.80
N TYR A 410 7.71 2.27 -18.44
CA TYR A 410 6.65 2.98 -19.16
C TYR A 410 7.08 3.46 -20.55
N MET A 411 8.35 3.77 -20.77
CA MET A 411 8.90 4.03 -22.10
C MET A 411 8.90 2.77 -22.98
N ALA A 412 9.34 1.61 -22.47
CA ALA A 412 9.28 0.33 -23.19
C ALA A 412 7.83 -0.08 -23.52
N LEU A 413 6.91 0.11 -22.58
CA LEU A 413 5.48 -0.10 -22.81
C LEU A 413 4.94 0.88 -23.86
N ALA A 414 5.26 2.18 -23.79
CA ALA A 414 4.76 3.17 -24.75
C ALA A 414 5.19 2.85 -26.19
N TYR A 415 6.44 2.43 -26.42
CA TYR A 415 6.86 1.95 -27.74
C TYR A 415 6.02 0.76 -28.23
N ARG A 416 5.78 -0.25 -27.36
CA ARG A 416 4.88 -1.37 -27.68
C ARG A 416 3.44 -0.92 -27.94
N PHE A 417 2.89 0.00 -27.16
CA PHE A 417 1.54 0.53 -27.40
C PHE A 417 1.42 1.30 -28.72
N ILE A 418 2.50 1.90 -29.24
CA ILE A 418 2.51 2.43 -30.62
C ILE A 418 2.51 1.28 -31.64
N THR A 419 3.41 0.29 -31.53
CA THR A 419 3.39 -0.89 -32.43
C THR A 419 2.04 -1.62 -32.43
N ALA A 420 1.32 -1.60 -31.30
CA ALA A 420 0.02 -2.23 -31.18
C ALA A 420 -1.07 -1.51 -32.01
N ILE A 421 -1.08 -0.17 -32.00
CA ILE A 421 -2.06 0.63 -32.76
C ILE A 421 -1.60 0.93 -34.20
N ASP A 422 -0.30 0.81 -34.49
CA ASP A 422 0.28 0.97 -35.82
C ASP A 422 1.34 -0.10 -36.12
N VAL A 423 0.96 -1.16 -36.84
CA VAL A 423 1.90 -2.20 -37.27
C VAL A 423 3.01 -1.67 -38.18
N ASN A 424 2.74 -0.58 -38.92
CA ASN A 424 3.71 0.04 -39.82
C ASN A 424 4.88 0.67 -39.05
N SER A 425 4.68 1.04 -37.77
CA SER A 425 5.74 1.62 -36.94
C SER A 425 6.74 0.58 -36.43
N ALA A 426 6.43 -0.73 -36.51
CA ALA A 426 7.17 -1.82 -35.86
C ALA A 426 8.68 -1.75 -36.11
N SER A 427 9.08 -1.48 -37.35
CA SER A 427 10.48 -1.32 -37.78
C SER A 427 11.25 -0.21 -37.05
N MET A 428 10.55 0.77 -36.47
CA MET A 428 11.10 1.93 -35.76
C MET A 428 10.82 1.91 -34.25
N THR A 429 9.73 1.29 -33.80
CA THR A 429 9.31 1.25 -32.39
C THR A 429 9.81 0.00 -31.66
N GLU A 430 9.84 -1.17 -32.31
CA GLU A 430 10.31 -2.41 -31.67
C GLU A 430 11.81 -2.39 -31.32
N PRO A 431 12.72 -1.89 -32.18
CA PRO A 431 14.13 -1.73 -31.80
C PRO A 431 14.32 -0.81 -30.58
N LYS A 432 13.49 0.23 -30.42
CA LYS A 432 13.52 1.13 -29.26
C LYS A 432 12.93 0.49 -28.00
N ALA A 433 11.93 -0.38 -28.13
CA ALA A 433 11.46 -1.22 -27.02
C ALA A 433 12.58 -2.16 -26.55
N MET A 434 13.29 -2.80 -27.49
CA MET A 434 14.44 -3.68 -27.22
C MET A 434 15.64 -2.94 -26.60
N GLU A 435 15.99 -1.74 -27.08
CA GLU A 435 16.98 -0.84 -26.45
C GLU A 435 16.57 -0.53 -25.00
N THR A 436 15.31 -0.15 -24.79
CA THR A 436 14.82 0.25 -23.46
C THR A 436 14.83 -0.93 -22.47
N ILE A 437 14.47 -2.15 -22.90
CA ILE A 437 14.57 -3.33 -22.02
C ILE A 437 16.03 -3.75 -21.74
N SER A 438 16.99 -3.45 -22.63
CA SER A 438 18.42 -3.63 -22.35
C SER A 438 18.88 -2.73 -21.19
N TYR A 439 18.48 -1.45 -21.17
CA TYR A 439 18.76 -0.57 -20.03
C TYR A 439 18.07 -1.03 -18.74
N ILE A 440 16.86 -1.61 -18.83
CA ILE A 440 16.23 -2.27 -17.70
C ILE A 440 17.07 -3.46 -17.20
N GLY A 441 17.59 -4.29 -18.11
CA GLY A 441 18.49 -5.41 -17.82
C GLY A 441 19.72 -4.96 -17.01
N GLN A 442 20.44 -3.96 -17.51
CA GLN A 442 21.61 -3.37 -16.84
C GLN A 442 21.29 -2.82 -15.43
N VAL A 443 20.09 -2.26 -15.24
CA VAL A 443 19.61 -1.83 -13.91
C VAL A 443 19.31 -3.04 -13.01
N ILE A 444 18.65 -4.09 -13.52
CA ILE A 444 18.37 -5.33 -12.78
C ILE A 444 19.66 -6.03 -12.36
N GLU A 445 20.60 -6.25 -13.28
CA GLU A 445 21.93 -6.84 -13.04
C GLU A 445 22.70 -6.12 -11.95
N SER A 446 22.72 -4.78 -11.98
CA SER A 446 23.37 -3.95 -10.95
C SER A 446 22.78 -4.08 -9.54
N HIS A 447 21.70 -4.83 -9.40
CA HIS A 447 21.01 -5.10 -8.15
C HIS A 447 20.91 -6.60 -7.81
N GLN A 448 21.43 -7.50 -8.65
CA GLN A 448 21.53 -8.94 -8.33
C GLN A 448 22.53 -9.19 -7.17
N LEU A 449 23.49 -8.28 -6.97
CA LEU A 449 24.39 -8.26 -5.80
C LEU A 449 23.73 -7.86 -4.47
N LYS A 450 22.38 -7.80 -4.41
CA LYS A 450 21.62 -7.48 -3.18
C LYS A 450 20.52 -8.52 -2.97
N ALA A 451 20.43 -9.04 -1.75
CA ALA A 451 19.62 -10.22 -1.40
C ALA A 451 18.10 -10.14 -1.67
N ALA A 452 17.54 -8.96 -1.94
CA ALA A 452 16.14 -8.79 -2.32
C ALA A 452 15.96 -7.74 -3.43
N SER A 453 15.23 -8.09 -4.49
CA SER A 453 14.96 -7.20 -5.63
C SER A 453 13.67 -6.39 -5.46
N PRO A 454 13.71 -5.04 -5.60
CA PRO A 454 12.51 -4.20 -5.59
C PRO A 454 11.40 -4.63 -6.58
N PRO A 455 10.10 -4.33 -6.34
CA PRO A 455 8.99 -4.71 -7.21
C PRO A 455 9.06 -3.97 -8.54
N ALA A 456 9.64 -2.77 -8.54
CA ALA A 456 9.98 -2.08 -9.76
C ALA A 456 10.86 -2.97 -10.65
N LEU A 457 11.91 -3.62 -10.11
CA LEU A 457 12.79 -4.51 -10.87
C LEU A 457 12.10 -5.81 -11.32
N ARG A 458 11.08 -6.31 -10.61
CA ARG A 458 10.39 -7.56 -11.01
C ARG A 458 9.17 -7.33 -11.90
N LEU A 459 8.50 -6.20 -11.77
CA LEU A 459 7.60 -5.68 -12.79
C LEU A 459 8.38 -5.43 -14.08
N ALA A 460 9.54 -4.79 -13.97
CA ALA A 460 10.44 -4.57 -15.08
C ALA A 460 10.97 -5.90 -15.66
N LYS A 461 11.39 -6.88 -14.84
CA LYS A 461 11.76 -8.22 -15.33
C LYS A 461 10.62 -8.92 -16.06
N LYS A 462 9.37 -8.78 -15.60
CA LYS A 462 8.19 -9.28 -16.33
C LYS A 462 8.01 -8.59 -17.68
N VAL A 463 8.17 -7.25 -17.73
CA VAL A 463 8.06 -6.47 -18.98
C VAL A 463 9.17 -6.87 -19.95
N VAL A 464 10.43 -6.93 -19.51
CA VAL A 464 11.58 -7.47 -20.25
C VAL A 464 11.25 -8.84 -20.85
N LEU A 465 10.95 -9.84 -20.01
CA LEU A 465 10.65 -11.20 -20.46
C LEU A 465 9.44 -11.27 -21.41
N SER A 466 8.41 -10.43 -21.21
CA SER A 466 7.25 -10.40 -22.10
C SER A 466 7.56 -9.82 -23.48
N ILE A 467 8.47 -8.84 -23.55
CA ILE A 467 8.90 -8.20 -24.80
C ILE A 467 9.84 -9.15 -25.53
N GLU A 468 10.86 -9.70 -24.86
CA GLU A 468 11.76 -10.74 -25.38
C GLU A 468 10.99 -11.95 -25.96
N ALA A 469 10.04 -12.50 -25.20
CA ALA A 469 9.27 -13.70 -25.60
C ALA A 469 8.24 -13.46 -26.72
N THR A 470 8.10 -12.22 -27.23
CA THR A 470 7.16 -11.87 -28.30
C THR A 470 7.77 -10.99 -29.40
N THR A 471 9.05 -10.61 -29.31
CA THR A 471 9.65 -9.62 -30.22
C THR A 471 9.62 -10.04 -31.70
N ALA A 472 9.63 -11.35 -31.99
CA ALA A 472 9.46 -11.87 -33.35
C ALA A 472 8.07 -11.49 -33.94
N ASP A 473 6.99 -11.84 -33.24
CA ASP A 473 5.61 -11.55 -33.69
C ASP A 473 5.35 -10.05 -33.82
N TRP A 474 6.00 -9.24 -32.97
CA TRP A 474 5.87 -7.78 -32.94
C TRP A 474 6.80 -7.06 -33.93
N SER A 475 7.86 -7.71 -34.41
CA SER A 475 8.73 -7.18 -35.47
C SER A 475 8.19 -7.43 -36.87
N GLN A 476 7.42 -8.51 -37.07
CA GLN A 476 6.83 -8.89 -38.36
C GLN A 476 5.33 -9.24 -38.25
N PRO A 477 4.48 -8.32 -37.74
CA PRO A 477 3.06 -8.57 -37.47
C PRO A 477 2.22 -8.90 -38.71
N GLU A 478 2.69 -8.55 -39.91
CA GLU A 478 2.01 -8.86 -41.18
C GLU A 478 2.18 -10.33 -41.62
N VAL A 479 3.23 -11.01 -41.14
CA VAL A 479 3.60 -12.37 -41.58
C VAL A 479 2.86 -13.45 -40.77
N THR A 480 2.42 -13.12 -39.55
CA THR A 480 1.79 -14.06 -38.62
C THR A 480 0.26 -14.10 -38.71
N GLY A 481 -0.38 -13.07 -39.28
CA GLY A 481 -1.83 -12.94 -39.36
C GLY A 481 -2.44 -13.30 -40.72
N THR A 482 -3.51 -14.10 -40.73
CA THR A 482 -4.27 -14.44 -41.96
C THR A 482 -5.24 -13.34 -42.44
N SER A 483 -5.13 -12.12 -41.92
CA SER A 483 -6.03 -11.00 -42.22
C SER A 483 -5.26 -9.69 -42.39
N ALA A 484 -4.76 -9.46 -43.61
CA ALA A 484 -3.85 -8.36 -43.98
C ALA A 484 -4.53 -6.97 -44.07
N CYS A 485 -5.41 -6.61 -43.13
CA CYS A 485 -6.22 -5.39 -43.18
C CYS A 485 -6.47 -4.69 -41.83
N SER A 486 -6.01 -5.21 -40.69
CA SER A 486 -6.33 -4.59 -39.39
C SER A 486 -5.57 -3.30 -39.10
N GLY A 487 -4.37 -3.06 -39.65
CA GLY A 487 -3.56 -1.85 -39.39
C GLY A 487 -3.08 -1.65 -37.93
N THR A 488 -3.68 -2.38 -36.99
CA THR A 488 -3.29 -2.66 -35.60
C THR A 488 -2.79 -4.11 -35.52
N ILE A 489 -2.05 -4.44 -34.46
CA ILE A 489 -1.62 -5.82 -34.19
C ILE A 489 -2.81 -6.77 -33.97
N GLU A 490 -2.64 -8.08 -34.19
CA GLU A 490 -3.72 -9.04 -33.96
C GLU A 490 -4.11 -9.08 -32.46
N PRO A 491 -5.42 -9.05 -32.13
CA PRO A 491 -5.91 -9.19 -30.76
C PRO A 491 -5.35 -10.38 -29.98
N LYS A 492 -5.07 -11.52 -30.64
CA LYS A 492 -4.46 -12.69 -29.99
C LYS A 492 -3.02 -12.44 -29.54
N VAL A 493 -2.21 -11.82 -30.40
CA VAL A 493 -0.80 -11.49 -30.11
C VAL A 493 -0.71 -10.44 -29.00
N PHE A 494 -1.58 -9.42 -29.04
CA PHE A 494 -1.72 -8.44 -27.97
C PHE A 494 -2.16 -9.07 -26.64
N SER A 495 -3.09 -10.01 -26.70
CA SER A 495 -3.60 -10.73 -25.52
C SER A 495 -2.54 -11.61 -24.87
N TYR A 496 -1.78 -12.36 -25.69
CA TYR A 496 -0.67 -13.18 -25.22
C TYR A 496 0.38 -12.34 -24.50
N TRP A 497 0.86 -11.26 -25.12
CA TRP A 497 1.81 -10.31 -24.51
C TRP A 497 1.29 -9.73 -23.17
N SER A 498 0.04 -9.27 -23.14
CA SER A 498 -0.59 -8.74 -21.92
C SER A 498 -0.64 -9.79 -20.80
N SER A 499 -0.93 -11.05 -21.12
CA SER A 499 -1.01 -12.15 -20.16
C SER A 499 0.36 -12.50 -19.52
N LEU A 500 1.45 -12.45 -20.28
CA LEU A 500 2.83 -12.68 -19.77
C LEU A 500 3.19 -11.65 -18.68
N MET A 501 2.86 -10.39 -18.94
CA MET A 501 2.99 -9.30 -17.96
C MET A 501 2.04 -9.50 -16.76
N GLY A 502 0.89 -10.13 -16.96
CA GLY A 502 -0.20 -10.20 -15.97
C GLY A 502 -1.03 -8.92 -15.95
N ARG A 503 -1.21 -8.31 -17.12
CA ARG A 503 -2.09 -7.16 -17.35
C ARG A 503 -3.46 -7.65 -17.85
N ALA A 504 -4.53 -7.04 -17.33
CA ALA A 504 -5.89 -7.26 -17.79
C ALA A 504 -6.16 -6.61 -19.16
N ILE A 505 -7.25 -7.03 -19.78
CA ILE A 505 -7.73 -6.62 -21.11
C ILE A 505 -9.21 -6.29 -20.94
#